data_AF-A0A1G8FIS7-F1
#
_entry.id   AF-A0A1G8FIS7-F1
#
_cell.length_a   1.000
_cell.length_b   1.000
_cell.length_c   1.000
_cell.angle_alpha   90.00
_cell.angle_beta   90.00
_cell.angle_gamma   90.00
#
_symmetry.space_group_name_H-M   'P 1'
#
loop_
_entity.id
_entity.type
_entity.pdbx_description
1 polymer ?
#
loop_
_entity_poly.entity_id
_entity_poly.type
_entity_poly.pdbx_seq_one_letter_code
_entity_poly.pdbx_strand_id
1 'polypeptide(L)'
;MSDRDLRVLAVEFLLGLQIDPTKAQYIAFVHTEKEHKHIHIIANRIDENGKVLKDNYIGFEAQRIAHEIALKYGWTSIRQENKNKKQRANNTNLIAKNAIKSAHREVLKQKPNDLQEYIRLMFEKEIEVKPTINKQGNIQGYRFIHLPTNTNLKASEVDRNIKLNELFKNTVSSEPKDEINKLFTNQELSEPQMQNWKTDTSILFSMLSVLQFGGNDEDDEQKKRKRRTLKR
;
A
#
# COMPACT_ATOMS: atom_id res chain seq x y z
N MET A 1 -28.52 -9.86 -3.94
CA MET A 1 -28.47 -11.33 -3.99
C MET A 1 -29.53 -11.91 -3.08
N SER A 2 -30.27 -12.90 -3.58
CA SER A 2 -31.21 -13.70 -2.81
C SER A 2 -30.51 -14.80 -2.00
N ASP A 3 -31.22 -15.42 -1.06
CA ASP A 3 -30.68 -16.52 -0.26
C ASP A 3 -30.33 -17.75 -1.13
N ARG A 4 -31.07 -17.96 -2.22
CA ARG A 4 -30.77 -18.99 -3.21
C ARG A 4 -29.40 -18.74 -3.87
N ASP A 5 -29.14 -17.50 -4.25
CA ASP A 5 -27.87 -17.14 -4.90
C ASP A 5 -26.69 -17.33 -3.93
N LEU A 6 -26.86 -16.96 -2.66
CA LEU A 6 -25.84 -17.14 -1.61
C LEU A 6 -25.55 -18.62 -1.34
N ARG A 7 -26.58 -19.48 -1.37
CA ARG A 7 -26.40 -20.93 -1.27
C ARG A 7 -25.60 -21.50 -2.44
N VAL A 8 -25.90 -21.06 -3.66
CA VAL A 8 -25.15 -21.47 -4.85
C VAL A 8 -23.69 -21.04 -4.74
N LEU A 9 -23.42 -19.80 -4.32
CA LEU A 9 -22.04 -19.35 -4.09
C LEU A 9 -21.27 -20.20 -3.07
N ALA A 10 -21.90 -20.52 -1.93
CA ALA A 10 -21.26 -21.33 -0.90
C ALA A 10 -20.90 -22.73 -1.43
N VAL A 11 -21.79 -23.34 -2.21
CA VAL A 11 -21.56 -24.64 -2.85
C VAL A 11 -20.45 -24.56 -3.90
N GLU A 12 -20.47 -23.55 -4.77
CA GLU A 12 -19.42 -23.37 -5.78
C GLU A 12 -18.05 -23.14 -5.15
N PHE A 13 -18.00 -22.39 -4.04
CA PHE A 13 -16.77 -22.13 -3.31
C PHE A 13 -16.20 -23.41 -2.66
N LEU A 14 -17.05 -24.21 -2.02
CA LEU A 14 -16.65 -25.50 -1.43
C LEU A 14 -16.14 -26.49 -2.50
N LEU A 15 -16.84 -26.60 -3.63
CA LEU A 15 -16.42 -27.43 -4.75
C LEU A 15 -15.07 -26.97 -5.31
N GLY A 16 -14.84 -25.66 -5.41
CA GLY A 16 -13.54 -25.11 -5.80
C GLY A 16 -12.40 -25.53 -4.85
N LEU A 17 -12.69 -25.61 -3.55
CA LEU A 17 -11.77 -26.09 -2.51
C LEU A 17 -11.63 -27.62 -2.47
N GLN A 18 -12.23 -28.35 -3.42
CA GLN A 18 -12.26 -29.81 -3.47
C GLN A 18 -12.97 -30.42 -2.24
N ILE A 19 -13.90 -29.66 -1.66
CA ILE A 19 -14.79 -30.11 -0.59
C ILE A 19 -16.15 -30.38 -1.25
N ASP A 20 -16.51 -31.65 -1.38
CA ASP A 20 -17.82 -32.04 -1.92
C ASP A 20 -18.91 -31.80 -0.85
N PRO A 21 -19.84 -30.85 -1.04
CA PRO A 21 -20.87 -30.53 -0.05
C PRO A 21 -21.89 -31.67 0.14
N THR A 22 -21.92 -32.68 -0.72
CA THR A 22 -22.78 -33.87 -0.56
C THR A 22 -22.17 -34.93 0.35
N LYS A 23 -20.84 -34.89 0.53
CA LYS A 23 -20.08 -35.87 1.32
C LYS A 23 -19.46 -35.27 2.59
N ALA A 24 -19.02 -34.02 2.52
CA ALA A 24 -18.38 -33.32 3.61
C ALA A 24 -19.43 -32.61 4.48
N GLN A 25 -19.22 -32.67 5.80
CA GLN A 25 -20.00 -31.87 6.74
C GLN A 25 -19.56 -30.41 6.67
N TYR A 26 -20.51 -29.49 6.49
CA TYR A 26 -20.24 -28.06 6.57
C TYR A 26 -21.44 -27.28 7.12
N ILE A 27 -21.16 -26.11 7.65
CA ILE A 27 -22.14 -25.12 8.07
C ILE A 27 -21.78 -23.80 7.38
N ALA A 28 -22.75 -23.17 6.74
CA ALA A 28 -22.59 -21.85 6.12
C ALA A 28 -23.64 -20.89 6.69
N PHE A 29 -23.22 -19.71 7.10
CA PHE A 29 -24.10 -18.66 7.61
C PHE A 29 -23.75 -17.31 7.01
N VAL A 30 -24.79 -16.51 6.77
CA VAL A 30 -24.68 -15.18 6.17
C VAL A 30 -24.72 -14.15 7.28
N HIS A 31 -23.77 -13.24 7.24
CA HIS A 31 -23.63 -12.12 8.14
C HIS A 31 -23.91 -10.82 7.38
N THR A 32 -24.56 -9.87 8.06
CA THR A 32 -25.00 -8.60 7.49
C THR A 32 -24.70 -7.42 8.41
N GLU A 33 -23.88 -7.62 9.44
CA GLU A 33 -23.50 -6.59 10.40
C GLU A 33 -22.61 -5.49 9.79
N LYS A 34 -22.02 -5.76 8.63
CA LYS A 34 -21.21 -4.81 7.85
C LYS A 34 -22.00 -4.28 6.65
N GLU A 35 -21.46 -3.23 6.03
CA GLU A 35 -21.98 -2.68 4.78
C GLU A 35 -22.12 -3.73 3.67
N HIS A 36 -21.25 -4.75 3.67
CA HIS A 36 -21.30 -5.89 2.75
C HIS A 36 -21.78 -7.16 3.46
N LYS A 37 -22.58 -7.97 2.76
CA LYS A 37 -22.89 -9.33 3.19
C LYS A 37 -21.65 -10.21 3.05
N HIS A 38 -21.38 -11.06 4.03
CA HIS A 38 -20.35 -12.09 3.93
C HIS A 38 -20.85 -13.44 4.41
N ILE A 39 -20.30 -14.51 3.83
CA ILE A 39 -20.64 -15.90 4.16
C ILE A 39 -19.48 -16.47 4.97
N HIS A 40 -19.77 -16.92 6.19
CA HIS A 40 -18.84 -17.76 6.94
C HIS A 40 -19.15 -19.22 6.62
N ILE A 41 -18.10 -19.98 6.29
CA ILE A 41 -18.19 -21.41 6.00
C ILE A 41 -17.25 -22.13 6.96
N ILE A 42 -17.80 -23.04 7.76
CA ILE A 42 -17.06 -24.00 8.57
C ILE A 42 -17.25 -25.36 7.92
N ALA A 43 -16.18 -25.99 7.45
CA ALA A 43 -16.24 -27.28 6.77
C ALA A 43 -15.28 -28.27 7.44
N ASN A 44 -15.70 -29.53 7.54
CA ASN A 44 -14.86 -30.61 8.00
C ASN A 44 -13.85 -30.98 6.90
N ARG A 45 -12.60 -31.14 7.30
CA ARG A 45 -11.49 -31.53 6.41
C ARG A 45 -11.27 -33.04 6.34
N ILE A 46 -12.01 -33.82 7.12
CA ILE A 46 -11.96 -35.27 7.12
C ILE A 46 -13.05 -35.75 6.15
N ASP A 47 -12.66 -36.51 5.13
CA ASP A 47 -13.60 -37.11 4.18
C ASP A 47 -14.31 -38.34 4.76
N GLU A 48 -15.25 -38.90 3.99
CA GLU A 48 -16.03 -40.08 4.34
C GLU A 48 -15.17 -41.33 4.65
N ASN A 49 -13.92 -41.37 4.19
CA ASN A 49 -12.98 -42.47 4.39
C ASN A 49 -11.99 -42.20 5.53
N GLY A 50 -12.18 -41.11 6.29
CA GLY A 50 -11.28 -40.72 7.38
C GLY A 50 -9.97 -40.06 6.90
N LYS A 51 -9.85 -39.72 5.62
CA LYS A 51 -8.66 -39.09 5.05
C LYS A 51 -8.76 -37.57 5.18
N VAL A 52 -7.64 -36.95 5.55
CA VAL A 52 -7.53 -35.51 5.71
C VAL A 52 -7.28 -34.84 4.35
N LEU A 53 -8.13 -33.87 4.00
CA LEU A 53 -7.94 -32.98 2.86
C LEU A 53 -6.71 -32.08 3.08
N LYS A 54 -5.87 -31.97 2.05
CA LYS A 54 -4.64 -31.14 2.09
C LYS A 54 -5.02 -29.67 2.23
N ASP A 55 -4.31 -28.95 3.10
CA ASP A 55 -4.49 -27.51 3.38
C ASP A 55 -3.31 -26.65 2.93
N ASN A 56 -2.35 -27.24 2.23
CA ASN A 56 -1.24 -26.50 1.67
C ASN A 56 -1.77 -25.34 0.82
N TYR A 57 -1.41 -24.10 1.19
CA TYR A 57 -1.83 -22.89 0.50
C TYR A 57 -3.35 -22.68 0.40
N ILE A 58 -4.15 -23.26 1.32
CA ILE A 58 -5.62 -23.17 1.27
C ILE A 58 -6.14 -21.72 1.23
N GLY A 59 -5.45 -20.79 1.91
CA GLY A 59 -5.80 -19.36 1.87
C GLY A 59 -5.59 -18.73 0.49
N PHE A 60 -4.54 -19.13 -0.23
CA PHE A 60 -4.27 -18.67 -1.59
C PHE A 60 -5.28 -19.28 -2.58
N GLU A 61 -5.57 -20.58 -2.45
CA GLU A 61 -6.58 -21.25 -3.26
C GLU A 61 -7.98 -20.65 -3.04
N ALA A 62 -8.36 -20.39 -1.78
CA ALA A 62 -9.61 -19.70 -1.46
C ALA A 62 -9.72 -18.33 -2.14
N GLN A 63 -8.64 -17.53 -2.13
CA GLN A 63 -8.60 -16.25 -2.83
C GLN A 63 -8.71 -16.41 -4.36
N ARG A 64 -8.05 -17.43 -4.94
CA ARG A 64 -8.12 -17.75 -6.37
C ARG A 64 -9.55 -18.14 -6.77
N ILE A 65 -10.19 -19.02 -6.02
CA ILE A 65 -11.56 -19.49 -6.27
C ILE A 65 -12.54 -18.32 -6.14
N ALA A 66 -12.42 -17.49 -5.10
CA ALA A 66 -13.26 -16.30 -4.95
C ALA A 66 -13.10 -15.33 -6.13
N HIS A 67 -11.88 -15.16 -6.64
CA HIS A 67 -11.62 -14.39 -7.85
C HIS A 67 -12.29 -14.99 -9.09
N GLU A 68 -12.19 -16.31 -9.29
CA GLU A 68 -12.81 -17.01 -10.43
C GLU A 68 -14.33 -16.96 -10.39
N ILE A 69 -14.93 -17.15 -9.21
CA ILE A 69 -16.37 -16.98 -8.98
C ILE A 69 -16.76 -15.54 -9.32
N ALA A 70 -16.04 -14.53 -8.81
CA ALA A 70 -16.33 -13.15 -9.14
C ALA A 70 -16.32 -12.90 -10.67
N LEU A 71 -15.31 -13.41 -11.39
CA LEU A 71 -15.23 -13.29 -12.85
C LEU A 71 -16.42 -13.98 -13.55
N LYS A 72 -16.78 -15.19 -13.11
CA LYS A 72 -17.90 -15.97 -13.66
C LYS A 72 -19.23 -15.21 -13.57
N TYR A 73 -19.45 -14.48 -12.49
CA TYR A 73 -20.65 -13.66 -12.28
C TYR A 73 -20.52 -12.22 -12.82
N GLY A 74 -19.43 -11.89 -13.52
CA GLY A 74 -19.18 -10.55 -14.05
C GLY A 74 -18.91 -9.49 -12.97
N TRP A 75 -18.51 -9.90 -11.77
CA TRP A 75 -18.16 -9.01 -10.66
C TRP A 75 -16.71 -8.56 -10.72
N THR A 76 -16.45 -7.39 -10.14
CA THR A 76 -15.08 -6.93 -9.94
C THR A 76 -14.51 -7.60 -8.70
N SER A 77 -13.46 -8.40 -8.91
CA SER A 77 -12.72 -9.00 -7.80
C SER A 77 -11.78 -7.99 -7.13
N ILE A 78 -11.45 -8.24 -5.85
CA ILE A 78 -10.45 -7.45 -5.10
C ILE A 78 -9.10 -7.44 -5.84
N ARG A 79 -8.73 -8.55 -6.49
CA ARG A 79 -7.49 -8.64 -7.29
C ARG A 79 -7.49 -7.66 -8.47
N GLN A 80 -8.61 -7.52 -9.18
CA GLN A 80 -8.75 -6.53 -10.26
C GLN A 80 -8.76 -5.11 -9.72
N GLU A 81 -9.50 -4.87 -8.63
CA GLU A 81 -9.56 -3.56 -8.00
C GLU A 81 -8.17 -3.09 -7.54
N ASN A 82 -7.40 -3.95 -6.90
CA ASN A 82 -6.03 -3.65 -6.47
C ASN A 82 -5.09 -3.38 -7.64
N LYS A 83 -5.22 -4.14 -8.74
CA LYS A 83 -4.47 -3.86 -9.99
C LYS A 83 -4.83 -2.50 -10.55
N ASN A 84 -6.12 -2.16 -10.59
CA ASN A 84 -6.61 -0.86 -11.08
C ASN A 84 -6.12 0.29 -10.19
N LYS A 85 -6.18 0.15 -8.86
CA LYS A 85 -5.64 1.12 -7.90
C LYS A 85 -4.14 1.31 -8.10
N LYS A 86 -3.38 0.23 -8.25
CA LYS A 86 -1.93 0.29 -8.51
C LYS A 86 -1.63 0.97 -9.84
N GLN A 87 -2.38 0.67 -10.89
CA GLN A 87 -2.21 1.31 -12.20
C GLN A 87 -2.51 2.81 -12.14
N ARG A 88 -3.60 3.21 -11.47
CA ARG A 88 -3.94 4.62 -11.24
C ARG A 88 -2.82 5.33 -10.48
N ALA A 89 -2.36 4.75 -9.38
CA ALA A 89 -1.25 5.30 -8.60
C ALA A 89 0.04 5.42 -9.44
N ASN A 90 0.36 4.43 -10.26
CA ASN A 90 1.52 4.47 -11.16
C ASN A 90 1.40 5.60 -12.20
N ASN A 91 0.22 5.79 -12.78
CA ASN A 91 -0.03 6.87 -13.73
C ASN A 91 0.12 8.25 -13.07
N THR A 92 -0.49 8.42 -11.89
CA THR A 92 -0.35 9.66 -11.10
C THR A 92 1.12 9.93 -10.73
N ASN A 93 1.84 8.89 -10.29
CA ASN A 93 3.27 8.98 -10.00
C ASN A 93 4.09 9.35 -11.23
N LEU A 94 3.75 8.85 -12.42
CA LEU A 94 4.44 9.18 -13.66
C LEU A 94 4.24 10.65 -14.04
N ILE A 95 3.02 11.17 -13.90
CA ILE A 95 2.70 12.59 -14.13
C ILE A 95 3.53 13.45 -13.17
N ALA A 96 3.45 13.20 -11.87
CA ALA A 96 4.20 13.93 -10.85
C ALA A 96 5.71 13.87 -11.10
N LYS A 97 6.24 12.67 -11.41
CA LYS A 97 7.66 12.46 -11.70
C LYS A 97 8.15 13.30 -12.87
N ASN A 98 7.38 13.36 -13.96
CA ASN A 98 7.74 14.16 -15.13
C ASN A 98 7.67 15.66 -14.84
N ALA A 99 6.64 16.12 -14.12
CA ALA A 99 6.51 17.51 -13.69
C ALA A 99 7.70 17.94 -12.80
N ILE A 100 8.03 17.12 -11.79
CA ILE A 100 9.15 17.38 -10.88
C ILE A 100 10.48 17.42 -11.65
N LYS A 101 10.73 16.49 -12.58
CA LYS A 101 11.95 16.52 -13.40
C LYS A 101 12.05 17.77 -14.26
N SER A 102 10.94 18.19 -14.88
CA SER A 102 10.93 19.37 -15.72
C SER A 102 11.18 20.63 -14.90
N ALA A 103 10.47 20.79 -13.78
CA ALA A 103 10.63 21.90 -12.85
C ALA A 103 12.07 21.95 -12.29
N HIS A 104 12.60 20.82 -11.81
CA HIS A 104 13.97 20.73 -11.31
C HIS A 104 14.98 21.24 -12.34
N ARG A 105 14.88 20.79 -13.59
CA ARG A 105 15.77 21.23 -14.67
C ARG A 105 15.62 22.72 -14.98
N GLU A 106 14.41 23.26 -14.93
CA GLU A 106 14.15 24.68 -15.17
C GLU A 106 14.72 25.55 -14.04
N VAL A 107 14.48 25.17 -12.79
CA VAL A 107 15.01 25.85 -11.61
C VAL A 107 16.54 25.85 -11.62
N LEU A 108 17.17 24.72 -11.95
CA LEU A 108 18.64 24.67 -12.04
C LEU A 108 19.22 25.57 -13.14
N LYS A 109 18.48 25.86 -14.22
CA LYS A 109 18.92 26.83 -15.24
C LYS A 109 18.98 28.26 -14.70
N GLN A 110 18.15 28.57 -13.70
CA GLN A 110 18.15 29.88 -13.03
C GLN A 110 19.33 30.03 -12.05
N LYS A 111 20.09 28.95 -11.80
CA LYS A 111 21.27 28.92 -10.91
C LYS A 111 20.95 29.46 -9.51
N PRO A 112 20.06 28.79 -8.75
CA PRO A 112 19.74 29.21 -7.38
C PRO A 112 21.00 29.26 -6.52
N ASN A 113 21.11 30.29 -5.68
CA ASN A 113 22.29 30.53 -4.85
C ASN A 113 22.37 29.56 -3.67
N ASP A 114 21.22 29.18 -3.11
CA ASP A 114 21.11 28.28 -1.97
C ASP A 114 19.92 27.32 -2.06
N LEU A 115 19.81 26.43 -1.07
CA LEU A 115 18.73 25.45 -1.00
C LEU A 115 17.37 26.13 -0.76
N GLN A 116 17.31 27.25 -0.05
CA GLN A 116 16.05 27.94 0.25
C GLN A 116 15.46 28.57 -1.02
N GLU A 117 16.30 29.20 -1.84
CA GLU A 117 15.93 29.72 -3.14
C GLU A 117 15.49 28.60 -4.08
N TYR A 118 16.18 27.45 -4.08
CA TYR A 118 15.73 26.26 -4.81
C TYR A 118 14.34 25.78 -4.35
N ILE A 119 14.09 25.71 -3.04
CA ILE A 119 12.79 25.30 -2.49
C ILE A 119 11.70 26.29 -2.92
N ARG A 120 11.98 27.60 -2.84
CA ARG A 120 11.05 28.66 -3.25
C ARG A 120 10.69 28.57 -4.74
N LEU A 121 11.68 28.43 -5.61
CA LEU A 121 11.49 28.32 -7.05
C LEU A 121 10.76 27.02 -7.44
N MET A 122 10.99 25.92 -6.73
CA MET A 122 10.23 24.68 -6.91
C MET A 122 8.78 24.83 -6.44
N PHE A 123 8.54 25.59 -5.37
CA PHE A 123 7.19 25.86 -4.87
C PHE A 123 6.38 26.71 -5.87
N GLU A 124 6.99 27.67 -6.54
CA GLU A 124 6.37 28.42 -7.65
C GLU A 124 5.95 27.50 -8.83
N LYS A 125 6.56 26.32 -8.94
CA LYS A 125 6.19 25.27 -9.90
C LYS A 125 5.25 24.22 -9.30
N GLU A 126 4.56 24.57 -8.21
CA GLU A 126 3.59 23.72 -7.50
C GLU A 126 4.21 22.43 -6.92
N ILE A 127 5.49 22.50 -6.53
CA ILE A 127 6.23 21.37 -5.96
C ILE A 127 6.86 21.76 -4.62
N GLU A 128 6.37 21.18 -3.52
CA GLU A 128 7.05 21.31 -2.24
C GLU A 128 8.25 20.38 -2.16
N VAL A 129 9.31 20.85 -1.51
CA VAL A 129 10.54 20.09 -1.27
C VAL A 129 10.73 19.98 0.24
N LYS A 130 10.68 18.75 0.77
CA LYS A 130 10.84 18.50 2.22
C LYS A 130 12.07 17.64 2.51
N PRO A 131 12.93 18.00 3.46
CA PRO A 131 14.03 17.14 3.88
C PRO A 131 13.49 15.90 4.59
N THR A 132 14.16 14.77 4.42
CA THR A 132 13.97 13.55 5.22
C THR A 132 15.08 13.48 6.24
N ILE A 133 14.74 13.42 7.52
CA ILE A 133 15.69 13.46 8.64
C ILE A 133 15.80 12.05 9.24
N ASN A 134 17.02 11.58 9.51
CA ASN A 134 17.25 10.32 10.19
C ASN A 134 17.02 10.44 11.71
N LYS A 135 17.06 9.32 12.44
CA LYS A 135 16.88 9.31 13.90
C LYS A 135 17.94 10.14 14.65
N GLN A 136 19.10 10.37 14.04
CA GLN A 136 20.21 11.15 14.58
C GLN A 136 20.08 12.66 14.29
N GLY A 137 19.01 13.10 13.62
CA GLY A 137 18.78 14.52 13.31
C GLY A 137 19.51 15.02 12.06
N ASN A 138 20.11 14.14 11.26
CA ASN A 138 20.81 14.50 10.02
C ASN A 138 19.90 14.33 8.79
N ILE A 139 20.06 15.21 7.80
CA ILE A 139 19.35 15.10 6.52
C ILE A 139 19.84 13.85 5.78
N GLN A 140 18.94 12.89 5.58
CA GLN A 140 19.16 11.67 4.81
C GLN A 140 18.88 11.86 3.31
N GLY A 141 17.93 12.74 2.97
CA GLY A 141 17.54 13.00 1.58
C GLY A 141 16.37 13.98 1.51
N TYR A 142 15.67 14.00 0.38
CA TYR A 142 14.54 14.90 0.16
C TYR A 142 13.35 14.18 -0.47
N ARG A 143 12.17 14.74 -0.24
CA ARG A 143 10.91 14.36 -0.85
C ARG A 143 10.36 15.54 -1.64
N PHE A 144 9.74 15.23 -2.77
CA PHE A 144 9.01 16.16 -3.60
C PHE A 144 7.52 15.85 -3.48
N ILE A 145 6.73 16.86 -3.15
CA ILE A 145 5.27 16.77 -3.11
C ILE A 145 4.74 17.61 -4.27
N HIS A 146 4.23 16.94 -5.29
CA HIS A 146 3.57 17.60 -6.41
C HIS A 146 2.14 17.94 -6.00
N LEU A 147 1.85 19.22 -5.79
CA LEU A 147 0.58 19.70 -5.24
C LEU A 147 -0.63 19.34 -6.10
N PRO A 148 -0.60 19.46 -7.44
CA PRO A 148 -1.77 19.17 -8.28
C PRO A 148 -2.25 17.72 -8.18
N THR A 149 -1.33 16.77 -7.97
CA THR A 149 -1.67 15.34 -7.84
C THR A 149 -1.56 14.84 -6.40
N ASN A 150 -1.27 15.73 -5.45
CA ASN A 150 -0.93 15.43 -4.06
C ASN A 150 0.02 14.21 -3.91
N THR A 151 0.99 14.11 -4.81
CA THR A 151 1.85 12.93 -4.94
C THR A 151 3.19 13.18 -4.28
N ASN A 152 3.54 12.32 -3.34
CA ASN A 152 4.74 12.46 -2.53
C ASN A 152 5.80 11.41 -2.92
N LEU A 153 6.87 11.83 -3.60
CA LEU A 153 7.94 10.97 -4.10
C LEU A 153 9.27 11.28 -3.42
N LYS A 154 10.07 10.25 -3.15
CA LYS A 154 11.49 10.45 -2.78
C LYS A 154 12.23 11.03 -3.98
N ALA A 155 13.23 11.87 -3.73
CA ALA A 155 14.09 12.40 -4.80
C ALA A 155 14.67 11.27 -5.67
N SER A 156 15.10 10.16 -5.07
CA SER A 156 15.62 8.99 -5.78
C SER A 156 14.57 8.19 -6.58
N GLU A 157 13.28 8.28 -6.23
CA GLU A 157 12.18 7.70 -7.00
C GLU A 157 11.89 8.54 -8.26
N VAL A 158 12.13 9.85 -8.17
CA VAL A 158 12.06 10.78 -9.31
C VAL A 158 13.27 10.58 -10.22
N ASP A 159 14.48 10.76 -9.71
CA ASP A 159 15.71 10.49 -10.46
C ASP A 159 16.87 10.24 -9.52
N ARG A 160 17.69 9.22 -9.79
CA ARG A 160 18.89 8.93 -9.00
C ARG A 160 19.94 10.02 -9.13
N ASN A 161 19.86 10.84 -10.17
CA ASN A 161 20.76 11.96 -10.41
C ASN A 161 20.36 13.24 -9.64
N ILE A 162 19.16 13.30 -9.05
CA ILE A 162 18.76 14.44 -8.22
C ILE A 162 19.41 14.30 -6.84
N LYS A 163 20.55 14.96 -6.68
CA LYS A 163 21.35 14.93 -5.45
C LYS A 163 21.45 16.30 -4.80
N LEU A 164 20.34 16.77 -4.22
CA LEU A 164 20.26 18.10 -3.61
C LEU A 164 21.32 18.33 -2.52
N ASN A 165 21.64 17.30 -1.72
CA ASN A 165 22.73 17.37 -0.75
C ASN A 165 24.10 17.68 -1.38
N GLU A 166 24.34 17.22 -2.61
CA GLU A 166 25.59 17.50 -3.32
C GLU A 166 25.58 18.89 -3.98
N LEU A 167 24.41 19.35 -4.42
CA LEU A 167 24.22 20.65 -5.06
C LEU A 167 24.33 21.81 -4.06
N PHE A 168 23.90 21.62 -2.81
CA PHE A 168 23.82 22.69 -1.80
C PHE A 168 24.61 22.39 -0.51
N LYS A 169 25.77 21.72 -0.62
CA LYS A 169 26.62 21.31 0.52
C LYS A 169 26.95 22.44 1.51
N ASN A 170 26.96 23.70 1.06
CA ASN A 170 27.44 24.85 1.82
C ASN A 170 26.35 25.58 2.63
N THR A 171 25.08 25.20 2.50
CA THR A 171 23.95 25.92 3.15
C THR A 171 23.51 25.28 4.47
N VAL A 172 24.08 24.12 4.83
CA VAL A 172 23.73 23.37 6.05
C VAL A 172 24.58 23.81 7.26
N SER A 173 25.65 24.58 7.03
CA SER A 173 26.65 24.92 8.04
C SER A 173 26.49 26.28 8.73
N SER A 174 25.45 27.07 8.46
CA SER A 174 25.37 28.45 9.00
C SER A 174 24.00 28.94 9.48
N GLU A 175 22.96 28.11 9.53
CA GLU A 175 21.63 28.53 10.02
C GLU A 175 21.20 27.66 11.21
N PRO A 176 20.66 28.23 12.31
CA PRO A 176 20.20 27.47 13.46
C PRO A 176 19.15 26.42 13.04
N LYS A 177 19.36 25.16 13.46
CA LYS A 177 18.46 24.02 13.19
C LYS A 177 16.99 24.26 13.58
N ASP A 178 16.76 25.24 14.45
CA ASP A 178 15.44 25.65 14.95
C ASP A 178 14.69 26.58 13.98
N GLU A 179 15.37 27.32 13.10
CA GLU A 179 14.75 28.25 12.15
C GLU A 179 14.21 27.55 10.91
N ILE A 180 14.92 26.53 10.41
CA ILE A 180 14.44 25.66 9.33
C ILE A 180 13.14 24.95 9.77
N ASN A 181 13.11 24.42 10.99
CA ASN A 181 11.90 23.80 11.53
C ASN A 181 10.77 24.82 11.75
N LYS A 182 11.05 26.04 12.24
CA LYS A 182 10.04 27.11 12.36
C LYS A 182 9.50 27.57 11.00
N LEU A 183 10.32 27.67 9.96
CA LEU A 183 9.88 28.02 8.61
C LEU A 183 8.95 26.94 8.01
N PHE A 184 9.23 25.66 8.31
CA PHE A 184 8.37 24.53 7.91
C PHE A 184 7.13 24.34 8.81
N THR A 185 7.10 24.92 10.02
CA THR A 185 6.00 24.78 11.00
C THR A 185 5.02 25.96 10.95
N ASN A 186 5.46 27.15 10.53
CA ASN A 186 4.63 28.37 10.51
C ASN A 186 3.73 28.54 9.27
N GLN A 187 3.59 27.50 8.43
CA GLN A 187 2.66 27.50 7.29
C GLN A 187 1.32 26.79 7.59
N GLU A 188 0.95 26.63 8.86
CA GLU A 188 -0.45 26.41 9.24
C GLU A 188 -1.02 27.67 9.89
N LEU A 189 -2.04 28.26 9.26
CA LEU A 189 -3.36 28.50 9.85
C LEU A 189 -4.30 29.17 8.83
N SER A 190 -5.21 28.37 8.26
CA SER A 190 -6.63 28.66 8.41
C SER A 190 -7.35 27.32 8.52
N GLU A 191 -7.83 27.01 9.73
CA GLU A 191 -8.70 25.85 9.97
C GLU A 191 -10.07 26.10 9.34
N PRO A 192 -10.60 25.20 8.50
CA PRO A 192 -12.03 24.97 8.45
C PRO A 192 -12.40 24.00 9.57
N GLN A 193 -13.26 24.47 10.48
CA GLN A 193 -13.79 23.72 11.62
C GLN A 193 -14.33 22.33 11.20
N MET A 194 -13.63 21.28 11.62
CA MET A 194 -14.11 19.90 11.56
C MET A 194 -14.85 19.56 12.86
N GLN A 195 -16.18 19.54 12.82
CA GLN A 195 -16.98 18.91 13.87
C GLN A 195 -17.24 17.43 13.56
N ASN A 196 -16.93 16.60 14.57
CA ASN A 196 -17.33 15.20 14.82
C ASN A 196 -16.86 14.11 13.84
N TRP A 197 -15.75 13.45 14.19
CA TRP A 197 -15.65 12.00 14.04
C TRP A 197 -15.56 11.38 15.43
N LYS A 198 -16.61 10.65 15.82
CA LYS A 198 -16.51 9.71 16.94
C LYS A 198 -15.45 8.67 16.55
N THR A 199 -14.57 8.36 17.48
CA THR A 199 -13.48 7.39 17.34
C THR A 199 -14.02 6.01 16.97
N ASP A 200 -14.00 5.70 15.68
CA ASP A 200 -14.40 4.40 15.18
C ASP A 200 -13.22 3.41 15.34
N THR A 201 -13.24 2.68 16.45
CA THR A 201 -12.26 1.65 16.81
C THR A 201 -12.20 0.50 15.78
N SER A 202 -13.13 0.45 14.83
CA SER A 202 -13.16 -0.50 13.71
C SER A 202 -12.04 -0.27 12.68
N ILE A 203 -11.59 0.97 12.47
CA ILE A 203 -10.53 1.28 11.49
C ILE A 203 -9.18 0.71 11.95
N LEU A 204 -8.91 0.74 13.26
CA LEU A 204 -7.69 0.18 13.85
C LEU A 204 -7.62 -1.36 13.69
N PHE A 205 -8.75 -2.07 13.83
CA PHE A 205 -8.80 -3.52 13.60
C PHE A 205 -8.71 -3.90 12.11
N SER A 206 -9.16 -3.03 11.20
CA SER A 206 -9.00 -3.25 9.75
C SER A 206 -7.53 -3.18 9.31
N MET A 207 -6.73 -2.30 9.93
CA MET A 207 -5.30 -2.21 9.64
C MET A 207 -4.50 -3.35 10.30
N LEU A 208 -4.90 -3.80 11.49
CA LEU A 208 -4.22 -4.91 12.17
C LEU A 208 -4.36 -6.24 11.43
N SER A 209 -5.49 -6.46 10.76
CA SER A 209 -5.73 -7.67 9.94
C SER A 209 -5.02 -7.63 8.57
N VAL A 210 -4.78 -6.46 8.01
CA VAL A 210 -3.96 -6.29 6.78
C VAL A 210 -2.47 -6.50 7.06
N LEU A 211 -2.00 -6.23 8.28
CA LEU A 211 -0.61 -6.46 8.68
C LEU A 211 -0.24 -7.93 8.94
N GLN A 212 -1.19 -8.85 8.97
CA GLN A 212 -0.93 -10.27 9.26
C GLN A 212 -0.83 -11.18 8.02
N PHE A 213 -0.96 -10.64 6.80
CA PHE A 213 -0.74 -11.37 5.54
C PHE A 213 0.21 -10.66 4.57
N GLY A 214 1.30 -10.10 5.11
CA GLY A 214 2.45 -9.64 4.33
C GLY A 214 3.57 -10.68 4.35
N GLY A 215 3.38 -11.81 3.67
CA GLY A 215 4.48 -12.72 3.35
C GLY A 215 5.45 -12.05 2.38
N ASN A 216 6.67 -11.79 2.84
CA ASN A 216 7.78 -11.31 2.05
C ASN A 216 8.31 -12.49 1.19
N ASP A 217 7.78 -12.65 -0.02
CA ASP A 217 8.05 -13.78 -0.92
C ASP A 217 9.27 -13.59 -1.86
N GLU A 218 10.34 -12.91 -1.43
CA GLU A 218 11.54 -12.79 -2.29
C GLU A 218 12.90 -13.20 -1.66
N ASP A 219 12.96 -13.67 -0.41
CA ASP A 219 14.27 -13.97 0.24
C ASP A 219 14.47 -15.42 0.75
N ASP A 220 13.50 -16.33 0.56
CA ASP A 220 13.52 -17.63 1.26
C ASP A 220 14.10 -18.82 0.46
N GLU A 221 14.40 -18.63 -0.83
CA GLU A 221 14.96 -19.70 -1.68
C GLU A 221 16.48 -19.89 -1.48
N GLN A 222 17.21 -18.84 -1.10
CA GLN A 222 18.65 -18.94 -0.82
C GLN A 222 18.97 -19.53 0.57
N LYS A 223 18.08 -19.38 1.55
CA LYS A 223 18.28 -19.93 2.92
C LYS A 223 18.03 -21.44 3.01
N LYS A 224 17.18 -22.01 2.15
CA LYS A 224 16.91 -23.47 2.13
C LYS A 224 18.08 -24.30 1.58
N ARG A 225 18.93 -23.72 0.70
CA ARG A 225 20.13 -24.40 0.19
C ARG A 225 21.24 -24.57 1.25
N LYS A 226 21.40 -23.63 2.19
CA LYS A 226 22.43 -23.73 3.25
C LYS A 226 22.09 -24.70 4.38
N ARG A 227 20.81 -24.98 4.63
CA ARG A 227 20.37 -25.91 5.69
C ARG A 227 20.45 -27.39 5.31
N ARG A 228 20.62 -27.73 4.02
CA ARG A 228 20.78 -29.12 3.56
C ARG A 228 22.20 -29.66 3.67
N THR A 229 23.20 -28.83 3.97
CA THR A 229 24.61 -29.22 4.09
C THR A 229 25.13 -29.38 5.52
N LEU A 230 24.28 -29.24 6.54
CA LEU A 230 24.62 -29.48 7.95
C LEU A 230 23.68 -30.52 8.57
N LYS A 231 23.73 -31.74 8.03
CA LYS A 231 23.38 -32.97 8.75
C LYS A 231 24.26 -34.07 8.16
N ARG A 232 25.40 -34.29 8.80
CA ARG A 232 26.17 -35.52 8.74
C ARG A 232 26.66 -35.82 10.14
#